data_AF-A0AE63-F1
#
_entry.id   AF-A0AE63-F1
#
_cell.length_a   1.000
_cell.length_b   1.000
_cell.length_c   1.000
_cell.angle_alpha   90.00
_cell.angle_beta   90.00
_cell.angle_gamma   90.00
#
_symmetry.space_group_name_H-M   'P 1'
#
loop_
_entity.id
_entity.type
_entity.pdbx_description
1 polymer ?
#
loop_
_entity_poly.entity_id
_entity_poly.type
_entity_poly.pdbx_seq_one_letter_code
_entity_poly.pdbx_strand_id
1 'polypeptide(L)'
;MTDDTERPAAPRALSPRDEARVQFAHEANELAELALALLPIDPDAPRGDRLRRALSLRARLDHLVAGAVIAEREEGTTWAQLAAAAGMSRQAAHERWSGDVTTWASLGRTMHGRASGFNALDAAARLDRVYARRMDDQRGAAVSSGLDAVRFPGAVAAERARRERAADLHHRLEAITTQYRASIDRLKQLTDDRADPGERAAVLRRRAVLQDQMSDLYDDLTGAEPELADEHRATCERYRADATADREYADLLQAKSATRIANDPTAGDW
;
A
#
# COMPACT_ATOMS: atom_id res chain seq x y z
N MET A 1 47.76 -3.23 12.44
CA MET A 1 46.59 -4.09 12.13
C MET A 1 45.41 -3.43 12.81
N THR A 2 44.85 -2.43 12.16
CA THR A 2 43.64 -1.75 12.65
C THR A 2 42.49 -2.71 12.46
N ASP A 3 41.86 -3.04 13.58
CA ASP A 3 40.59 -3.74 13.69
C ASP A 3 39.60 -3.10 12.72
N ASP A 4 39.32 -3.81 11.62
CA ASP A 4 38.35 -3.41 10.60
C ASP A 4 36.98 -3.65 11.24
N THR A 5 36.60 -2.76 12.16
CA THR A 5 35.32 -2.79 12.86
C THR A 5 34.25 -2.92 11.80
N GLU A 6 33.64 -4.11 11.76
CA GLU A 6 32.57 -4.51 10.86
C GLU A 6 31.55 -3.39 10.79
N ARG A 7 31.63 -2.59 9.72
CA ARG A 7 30.65 -1.52 9.50
C ARG A 7 29.31 -2.23 9.37
N PRO A 8 28.33 -1.97 10.25
CA PRO A 8 27.06 -2.67 10.19
C PRO A 8 26.49 -2.47 8.79
N ALA A 9 26.11 -3.59 8.16
CA ALA A 9 25.58 -3.58 6.80
C ALA A 9 24.45 -2.54 6.72
N ALA A 10 24.54 -1.63 5.75
CA ALA A 10 23.55 -0.59 5.55
C ALA A 10 22.16 -1.22 5.45
N PRO A 11 21.13 -0.62 6.08
CA PRO A 11 19.79 -1.16 6.01
C PRO A 11 19.34 -1.26 4.55
N ARG A 12 18.81 -2.44 4.19
CA ARG A 12 18.38 -2.71 2.82
C ARG A 12 17.18 -1.86 2.39
N ALA A 13 16.37 -1.40 3.34
CA ALA A 13 15.25 -0.48 3.13
C ALA A 13 15.14 0.50 4.31
N LEU A 14 14.77 1.74 4.01
CA LEU A 14 14.44 2.77 5.02
C LEU A 14 12.95 2.73 5.39
N SER A 15 12.50 3.69 6.20
CA SER A 15 11.06 3.90 6.39
C SER A 15 10.40 4.28 5.07
N PRO A 16 9.14 3.87 4.82
CA PRO A 16 8.36 4.30 3.67
C PRO A 16 8.41 5.81 3.44
N ARG A 17 8.38 6.59 4.52
CA ARG A 17 8.54 8.04 4.49
C ARG A 17 9.88 8.48 3.92
N ASP A 18 10.99 7.93 4.42
CA ASP A 18 12.32 8.24 3.88
C ASP A 18 12.48 7.76 2.44
N GLU A 19 11.99 6.56 2.12
CA GLU A 19 11.98 6.00 0.75
C GLU A 19 11.22 6.91 -0.21
N ALA A 20 10.03 7.39 0.17
CA ALA A 20 9.21 8.28 -0.64
C ALA A 20 9.84 9.66 -0.81
N ARG A 21 10.49 10.21 0.23
CA ARG A 21 11.25 11.47 0.13
C ARG A 21 12.42 11.36 -0.83
N VAL A 22 13.17 10.25 -0.77
CA VAL A 22 14.29 10.00 -1.70
C VAL A 22 13.76 9.78 -3.12
N GLN A 23 12.65 9.05 -3.30
CA GLN A 23 11.99 8.91 -4.60
C GLN A 23 11.60 10.28 -5.17
N PHE A 24 10.89 11.11 -4.40
CA PHE A 24 10.51 12.45 -4.83
C PHE A 24 11.73 13.29 -5.24
N ALA A 25 12.80 13.30 -4.44
CA ALA A 25 14.02 14.03 -4.76
C ALA A 25 14.71 13.49 -6.03
N HIS A 26 14.67 12.17 -6.24
CA HIS A 26 15.18 11.53 -7.44
C HIS A 26 14.38 11.93 -8.69
N GLU A 27 13.05 11.88 -8.62
CA GLU A 27 12.17 12.30 -9.71
C GLU A 27 12.34 13.78 -10.04
N ALA A 28 12.50 14.63 -9.02
CA ALA A 28 12.76 16.05 -9.21
C ALA A 28 14.09 16.28 -9.94
N ASN A 29 15.13 15.51 -9.58
CA ASN A 29 16.41 15.58 -10.27
C ASN A 29 16.32 15.12 -11.73
N GLU A 30 15.61 14.03 -12.02
CA GLU A 30 15.42 13.56 -13.40
C GLU A 30 14.61 14.55 -14.24
N LEU A 31 13.57 15.17 -13.67
CA LEU A 31 12.83 16.25 -14.32
C LEU A 31 13.75 17.43 -14.64
N ALA A 32 14.62 17.83 -13.70
CA ALA A 32 15.57 18.91 -13.90
C ALA A 32 16.59 18.58 -14.99
N GLU A 33 17.13 17.35 -15.04
CA GLU A 33 18.02 16.90 -16.13
C GLU A 33 17.31 16.93 -17.49
N LEU A 34 16.06 16.47 -17.56
CA LEU A 34 15.27 16.55 -18.80
C LEU A 34 15.01 17.99 -19.22
N ALA A 35 14.72 18.90 -18.29
CA ALA A 35 14.50 20.31 -18.57
C ALA A 35 15.79 20.98 -19.07
N LEU A 36 16.93 20.73 -18.41
CA LEU A 36 18.23 21.23 -18.84
C LEU A 36 18.61 20.70 -20.21
N ALA A 37 18.29 19.43 -20.50
CA ALA A 37 18.54 18.84 -21.80
C ALA A 37 17.82 19.62 -22.91
N LEU A 38 16.69 20.31 -22.66
CA LEU A 38 15.97 21.11 -23.66
C LEU A 38 16.71 22.39 -24.09
N LEU A 39 17.72 22.84 -23.34
CA LEU A 39 18.39 24.12 -23.59
C LEU A 39 19.19 24.17 -24.91
N PRO A 40 19.99 23.15 -25.28
CA PRO A 40 20.69 23.16 -26.55
C PRO A 40 19.71 23.21 -27.73
N ILE A 41 19.90 24.21 -28.59
CA ILE A 41 19.16 24.32 -29.85
C ILE A 41 19.93 23.52 -30.90
N ASP A 42 19.43 22.34 -31.22
CA ASP A 42 19.91 21.54 -32.34
C ASP A 42 19.20 21.98 -33.64
N PRO A 43 19.91 22.57 -34.62
CA PRO A 43 19.33 22.97 -35.90
C PRO A 43 19.00 21.77 -36.80
N ASP A 44 19.67 20.62 -36.60
CA ASP A 44 19.54 19.42 -37.42
C ASP A 44 18.52 18.41 -36.85
N ALA A 45 17.91 18.74 -35.70
CA ALA A 45 16.92 17.90 -35.05
C ALA A 45 15.71 17.61 -35.98
N PRO A 46 15.23 16.35 -36.04
CA PRO A 46 14.07 15.99 -36.84
C PRO A 46 12.83 16.83 -36.52
N ARG A 47 11.97 17.05 -37.54
CA ARG A 47 10.69 17.74 -37.32
C ARG A 47 9.87 17.05 -36.20
N GLY A 48 9.29 17.87 -35.33
CA GLY A 48 8.52 17.40 -34.16
C GLY A 48 9.34 16.97 -32.96
N ASP A 49 10.68 16.98 -33.02
CA ASP A 49 11.52 16.55 -31.89
C ASP A 49 11.31 17.40 -30.63
N ARG A 50 11.25 18.74 -30.79
CA ARG A 50 10.95 19.67 -29.70
C ARG A 50 9.64 19.33 -28.98
N LEU A 51 8.58 19.00 -29.73
CA LEU A 51 7.29 18.61 -29.16
C LEU A 51 7.39 17.29 -28.39
N ARG A 52 8.05 16.26 -28.95
CA ARG A 52 8.24 14.96 -28.26
C ARG A 52 8.99 15.14 -26.94
N ARG A 53 10.03 15.96 -26.93
CA ARG A 53 10.83 16.25 -25.73
C ARG A 53 10.03 17.04 -24.69
N ALA A 54 9.24 18.02 -25.11
CA ALA A 54 8.32 18.74 -24.22
C ALA A 54 7.23 17.83 -23.62
N LEU A 55 6.67 16.92 -24.41
CA LEU A 55 5.71 15.91 -23.92
C LEU A 55 6.35 14.94 -22.93
N SER A 56 7.61 14.54 -23.17
CA SER A 56 8.37 13.70 -22.24
C SER A 56 8.61 14.41 -20.91
N LEU A 57 8.93 15.71 -20.95
CA LEU A 57 9.06 16.53 -19.75
C LEU A 57 7.73 16.60 -18.97
N ARG A 58 6.60 16.82 -19.67
CA ARG A 58 5.27 16.81 -19.06
C ARG A 58 4.97 15.47 -18.38
N ALA A 59 5.22 14.35 -19.07
CA ALA A 59 5.02 13.03 -18.48
C ALA A 59 5.88 12.82 -17.21
N ARG A 60 7.15 13.28 -17.22
CA ARG A 60 8.00 13.20 -16.02
C ARG A 60 7.49 14.11 -14.90
N LEU A 61 6.93 15.28 -15.23
CA LEU A 61 6.31 16.16 -14.24
C LEU A 61 5.08 15.49 -13.60
N ASP A 62 4.25 14.80 -14.40
CA ASP A 62 3.12 14.05 -13.88
C ASP A 62 3.58 12.95 -12.89
N HIS A 63 4.68 12.25 -13.20
CA HIS A 63 5.32 11.33 -12.26
C HIS A 63 5.81 12.01 -10.98
N LEU A 64 6.51 13.15 -11.09
CA LEU A 64 6.96 13.91 -9.93
C LEU A 64 5.78 14.33 -9.02
N VAL A 65 4.65 14.72 -9.60
CA VAL A 65 3.44 15.05 -8.84
C VAL A 65 2.91 13.82 -8.11
N ALA A 66 2.88 12.65 -8.76
CA ALA A 66 2.50 11.41 -8.09
C ALA A 66 3.48 11.05 -6.95
N GLY A 67 4.80 11.20 -7.18
CA GLY A 67 5.82 11.02 -6.15
C GLY A 67 5.67 11.97 -4.95
N ALA A 68 5.28 13.23 -5.20
CA ALA A 68 4.97 14.19 -4.15
C ALA A 68 3.75 13.77 -3.32
N VAL A 69 2.69 13.32 -3.99
CA VAL A 69 1.49 12.81 -3.33
C VAL A 69 1.82 11.58 -2.46
N ILE A 70 2.62 10.65 -2.98
CA ILE A 70 3.09 9.50 -2.21
C ILE A 70 3.87 9.96 -0.97
N ALA A 71 4.85 10.85 -1.12
CA ALA A 71 5.63 11.35 0.00
C ALA A 71 4.73 11.99 1.07
N GLU A 72 3.79 12.85 0.68
CA GLU A 72 2.82 13.46 1.58
C GLU A 72 1.92 12.44 2.29
N ARG A 73 1.45 11.40 1.58
CA ARG A 73 0.66 10.32 2.19
C ARG A 73 1.45 9.55 3.23
N GLU A 74 2.73 9.26 2.97
CA GLU A 74 3.63 8.62 3.94
C GLU A 74 3.95 9.53 5.14
N GLU A 75 3.69 10.84 5.05
CA GLU A 75 3.75 11.78 6.17
C GLU A 75 2.42 11.90 6.94
N GLY A 76 1.36 11.21 6.48
CA GLY A 76 0.03 11.24 7.09
C GLY A 76 -0.90 12.33 6.52
N THR A 77 -0.51 13.02 5.45
CA THR A 77 -1.38 14.02 4.81
C THR A 77 -2.63 13.34 4.25
N THR A 78 -3.81 13.87 4.57
CA THR A 78 -5.10 13.29 4.15
C THR A 78 -5.44 13.66 2.70
N TRP A 79 -6.31 12.87 2.06
CA TRP A 79 -6.84 13.19 0.71
C TRP A 79 -7.50 14.57 0.64
N ALA A 80 -8.12 15.04 1.72
CA ALA A 80 -8.72 16.37 1.77
C ALA A 80 -7.67 17.47 1.74
N GLN A 81 -6.55 17.31 2.46
CA GLN A 81 -5.44 18.26 2.45
C GLN A 81 -4.73 18.29 1.09
N LEU A 82 -4.49 17.11 0.50
CA LEU A 82 -3.92 17.01 -0.86
C LEU A 82 -4.82 17.69 -1.90
N ALA A 83 -6.14 17.44 -1.83
CA ALA A 83 -7.11 18.06 -2.72
C ALA A 83 -7.13 19.59 -2.58
N ALA A 84 -7.08 20.10 -1.34
CA ALA A 84 -7.01 21.52 -1.06
C ALA A 84 -5.72 22.15 -1.64
N ALA A 85 -4.56 21.51 -1.46
CA ALA A 85 -3.29 21.96 -2.01
C ALA A 85 -3.30 22.01 -3.55
N ALA A 86 -4.04 21.10 -4.18
CA ALA A 86 -4.14 21.02 -5.63
C ALA A 86 -5.36 21.76 -6.22
N GLY A 87 -6.17 22.44 -5.40
CA GLY A 87 -7.35 23.17 -5.85
C GLY A 87 -8.45 22.30 -6.46
N MET A 88 -8.65 21.07 -5.95
CA MET A 88 -9.68 20.14 -6.43
C MET A 88 -10.50 19.53 -5.28
N SER A 89 -11.53 18.74 -5.62
CA SER A 89 -12.32 18.03 -4.59
C SER A 89 -11.56 16.82 -4.04
N ARG A 90 -11.89 16.42 -2.80
CA ARG A 90 -11.33 15.21 -2.17
C ARG A 90 -11.49 13.97 -3.05
N GLN A 91 -12.67 13.80 -3.65
CA GLN A 91 -12.97 12.66 -4.52
C GLN A 91 -12.10 12.68 -5.78
N ALA A 92 -11.94 13.84 -6.44
CA ALA A 92 -11.10 13.95 -7.63
C ALA A 92 -9.62 13.64 -7.33
N ALA A 93 -9.09 14.11 -6.19
CA ALA A 93 -7.74 13.79 -5.76
C ALA A 93 -7.56 12.28 -5.52
N HIS A 94 -8.52 11.66 -4.82
CA HIS A 94 -8.51 10.23 -4.57
C HIS A 94 -8.57 9.43 -5.88
N GLU A 95 -9.53 9.71 -6.77
CA GLU A 95 -9.65 9.02 -8.07
C GLU A 95 -8.39 9.17 -8.91
N ARG A 96 -7.74 10.34 -8.86
CA ARG A 96 -6.55 10.63 -9.66
C ARG A 96 -5.30 9.91 -9.16
N TRP A 97 -5.09 9.81 -7.84
CA TRP A 97 -3.79 9.39 -7.29
C TRP A 97 -3.83 8.14 -6.39
N SER A 98 -5.00 7.64 -6.00
CA SER A 98 -5.09 6.43 -5.17
C SER A 98 -4.45 5.20 -5.83
N GLY A 99 -4.49 5.12 -7.17
CA GLY A 99 -3.82 4.08 -7.94
C GLY A 99 -2.30 4.10 -7.78
N ASP A 100 -1.69 5.28 -7.79
CA ASP A 100 -0.23 5.44 -7.61
C ASP A 100 0.19 5.07 -6.18
N VAL A 101 -0.57 5.53 -5.17
CA VAL A 101 -0.34 5.18 -3.76
C VAL A 101 -0.50 3.68 -3.51
N THR A 102 -1.51 3.05 -4.13
CA THR A 102 -1.73 1.60 -4.05
C THR A 102 -0.58 0.84 -4.72
N THR A 103 -0.12 1.30 -5.87
CA THR A 103 1.02 0.71 -6.60
C THR A 103 2.29 0.80 -5.75
N TRP A 104 2.58 1.96 -5.17
CA TRP A 104 3.68 2.14 -4.23
C TRP A 104 3.64 1.17 -3.05
N ALA A 105 2.47 1.01 -2.42
CA ALA A 105 2.27 0.05 -1.35
C ALA A 105 2.54 -1.40 -1.80
N SER A 106 2.03 -1.79 -2.99
CA SER A 106 2.24 -3.13 -3.56
C SER A 106 3.70 -3.44 -3.91
N LEU A 107 4.50 -2.41 -4.22
CA LEU A 107 5.94 -2.55 -4.45
C LEU A 107 6.73 -2.64 -3.13
N GLY A 108 6.04 -2.65 -1.99
CA GLY A 108 6.62 -2.76 -0.65
C GLY A 108 7.10 -1.44 -0.08
N ARG A 109 6.59 -0.30 -0.61
CA ARG A 109 6.96 1.05 -0.19
C ARG A 109 8.48 1.27 -0.20
N THR A 110 9.11 0.93 -1.32
CA THR A 110 10.55 1.09 -1.54
C THR A 110 10.80 1.76 -2.87
N MET A 111 11.71 2.73 -2.89
CA MET A 111 12.07 3.53 -4.07
C MET A 111 12.49 2.64 -5.23
N HIS A 112 13.35 1.67 -4.93
CA HIS A 112 13.77 0.67 -5.88
C HIS A 112 13.22 -0.67 -5.41
N GLY A 113 12.49 -1.37 -6.27
CA GLY A 113 12.08 -2.74 -5.97
C GLY A 113 13.27 -3.58 -5.48
N ARG A 114 13.00 -4.62 -4.69
CA ARG A 114 14.01 -5.42 -3.93
C ARG A 114 15.24 -5.92 -4.72
N ALA A 115 15.20 -5.88 -6.06
CA ALA A 115 16.21 -6.40 -6.97
C ALA A 115 17.27 -5.38 -7.46
N SER A 116 17.11 -4.07 -7.21
CA SER A 116 17.99 -3.06 -7.85
C SER A 116 19.43 -3.00 -7.33
N GLY A 117 19.71 -3.59 -6.15
CA GLY A 117 21.00 -3.47 -5.47
C GLY A 117 21.32 -2.07 -4.93
N PHE A 118 20.51 -1.05 -5.23
CA PHE A 118 20.64 0.31 -4.72
C PHE A 118 19.68 0.52 -3.55
N ASN A 119 20.21 0.96 -2.40
CA ASN A 119 19.38 1.39 -1.26
C ASN A 119 19.12 2.91 -1.33
N ALA A 120 18.09 3.36 -0.61
CA ALA A 120 17.70 4.78 -0.60
C ALA A 120 18.76 5.72 -0.01
N LEU A 121 19.63 5.26 0.90
CA LEU A 121 20.72 6.10 1.43
C LEU A 121 21.77 6.40 0.36
N ASP A 122 22.13 5.42 -0.46
CA ASP A 122 23.08 5.61 -1.56
C ASP A 122 22.51 6.55 -2.62
N ALA A 123 21.20 6.44 -2.90
CA ALA A 123 20.49 7.36 -3.77
C ALA A 123 20.48 8.79 -3.20
N ALA A 124 20.18 8.95 -1.90
CA ALA A 124 20.23 10.24 -1.22
C ALA A 124 21.63 10.86 -1.27
N ALA A 125 22.68 10.10 -0.96
CA ALA A 125 24.06 10.58 -1.02
C ALA A 125 24.50 10.93 -2.46
N ARG A 126 23.97 10.24 -3.47
CA ARG A 126 24.17 10.64 -4.88
C ARG A 126 23.48 11.97 -5.17
N LEU A 127 22.25 12.16 -4.72
CA LEU A 127 21.49 13.41 -4.92
C LEU A 127 22.13 14.59 -4.18
N ASP A 128 22.66 14.38 -2.98
CA ASP A 128 23.44 15.39 -2.24
C ASP A 128 24.59 15.94 -3.09
N ARG A 129 25.37 15.05 -3.72
CA ARG A 129 26.48 15.44 -4.61
C ARG A 129 25.99 16.17 -5.87
N VAL A 130 24.83 15.80 -6.40
CA VAL A 130 24.24 16.52 -7.54
C VAL A 130 23.83 17.93 -7.12
N TYR A 131 23.16 18.07 -5.98
CA TYR A 131 22.74 19.36 -5.44
C TYR A 131 23.94 20.28 -5.18
N ALA A 132 24.96 19.78 -4.47
CA ALA A 132 26.18 20.54 -4.15
C ALA A 132 26.90 21.04 -5.41
N ARG A 133 26.96 20.24 -6.49
CA ARG A 133 27.56 20.67 -7.76
C ARG A 133 26.78 21.79 -8.46
N ARG A 134 25.47 21.85 -8.28
CA ARG A 134 24.61 22.82 -8.98
C ARG A 134 24.44 24.14 -8.26
N MET A 135 24.40 24.12 -6.93
CA MET A 135 23.99 25.29 -6.14
C MET A 135 25.16 26.14 -5.63
N ASP A 136 26.41 25.75 -5.91
CA ASP A 136 27.63 26.34 -5.31
C ASP A 136 27.53 26.51 -3.77
N ASP A 137 26.64 25.72 -3.16
CA ASP A 137 26.31 25.75 -1.75
C ASP A 137 26.99 24.56 -1.08
N GLN A 138 27.67 24.83 0.02
CA GLN A 138 28.43 23.86 0.81
C GLN A 138 27.55 22.94 1.66
N ARG A 139 26.21 23.02 1.54
CA ARG A 139 25.29 22.07 2.18
C ARG A 139 25.41 20.68 1.52
N GLY A 140 26.46 19.95 1.86
CA GLY A 140 26.79 18.64 1.31
C GLY A 140 25.83 17.49 1.66
N ALA A 141 24.70 17.77 2.33
CA ALA A 141 23.72 16.78 2.78
C ALA A 141 22.26 17.25 2.56
N ALA A 142 21.98 17.92 1.44
CA ALA A 142 20.68 18.54 1.17
C ALA A 142 19.47 17.57 1.21
N VAL A 143 19.66 16.30 0.85
CA VAL A 143 18.66 15.24 0.88
C VAL A 143 18.85 14.36 2.11
N SER A 144 20.07 13.83 2.32
CA SER A 144 20.30 12.83 3.38
C SER A 144 20.05 13.37 4.79
N SER A 145 20.32 14.66 5.05
CA SER A 145 20.08 15.27 6.37
C SER A 145 18.59 15.35 6.75
N GLY A 146 17.68 15.27 5.77
CA GLY A 146 16.24 15.28 5.99
C GLY A 146 15.65 13.93 6.39
N LEU A 147 16.41 12.84 6.23
CA LEU A 147 15.92 11.48 6.45
C LEU A 147 15.85 11.13 7.94
N ASP A 148 14.75 10.55 8.37
CA ASP A 148 14.52 10.14 9.75
C ASP A 148 15.56 9.10 10.19
N ALA A 149 15.97 8.21 9.28
CA ALA A 149 17.06 7.25 9.48
C ALA A 149 18.42 7.90 9.83
N VAL A 150 18.66 9.14 9.39
CA VAL A 150 19.87 9.90 9.69
C VAL A 150 19.68 10.76 10.95
N ARG A 151 18.49 11.33 11.13
CA ARG A 151 18.18 12.27 12.21
C ARG A 151 17.92 11.60 13.56
N PHE A 152 17.37 10.37 13.56
CA PHE A 152 16.92 9.70 14.77
C PHE A 152 17.60 8.33 14.92
N PRO A 153 18.55 8.19 15.86
CA PRO A 153 19.13 6.90 16.18
C PRO A 153 18.04 5.88 16.53
N GLY A 154 18.06 4.73 15.87
CA GLY A 154 17.06 3.67 16.09
C GLY A 154 15.83 3.72 15.20
N ALA A 155 15.61 4.78 14.41
CA ALA A 155 14.48 4.83 13.45
C ALA A 155 14.49 3.64 12.49
N VAL A 156 15.67 3.24 12.01
CA VAL A 156 15.85 2.06 11.15
C VAL A 156 15.42 0.75 11.84
N ALA A 157 15.78 0.60 13.12
CA ALA A 157 15.44 -0.62 13.88
C ALA A 157 13.94 -0.66 14.21
N ALA A 158 13.37 0.48 14.62
CA ALA A 158 11.94 0.62 14.87
C ALA A 158 11.13 0.33 13.60
N GLU A 159 11.55 0.87 12.45
CA GLU A 159 10.90 0.61 11.17
C GLU A 159 11.01 -0.87 10.77
N ARG A 160 12.17 -1.49 10.95
CA ARG A 160 12.33 -2.93 10.67
C ARG A 160 11.34 -3.76 11.49
N ALA A 161 11.27 -3.51 12.79
CA ALA A 161 10.35 -4.20 13.68
C ALA A 161 8.87 -3.97 13.28
N ARG A 162 8.54 -2.75 12.84
CA ARG A 162 7.22 -2.42 12.29
C ARG A 162 6.90 -3.22 11.03
N ARG A 163 7.83 -3.30 10.07
CA ARG A 163 7.67 -4.08 8.83
C ARG A 163 7.56 -5.58 9.09
N GLU A 164 8.35 -6.11 10.02
CA GLU A 164 8.27 -7.51 10.43
C GLU A 164 6.90 -7.84 11.02
N ARG A 165 6.36 -6.97 11.89
CA ARG A 165 5.00 -7.11 12.43
C ARG A 165 3.94 -7.04 11.33
N ALA A 166 4.02 -6.06 10.43
CA ALA A 166 3.07 -5.93 9.33
C ALA A 166 3.11 -7.16 8.39
N ALA A 167 4.31 -7.69 8.11
CA ALA A 167 4.47 -8.88 7.28
C ALA A 167 3.84 -10.12 7.92
N ASP A 168 3.99 -10.31 9.23
CA ASP A 168 3.32 -11.38 9.97
C ASP A 168 1.79 -11.26 9.90
N LEU A 169 1.25 -10.06 10.09
CA LEU A 169 -0.19 -9.80 9.98
C LEU A 169 -0.72 -10.10 8.57
N HIS A 170 -0.03 -9.64 7.51
CA HIS A 170 -0.39 -9.92 6.12
C HIS A 170 -0.32 -11.42 5.80
N HIS A 171 0.68 -12.14 6.31
CA HIS A 171 0.78 -13.59 6.14
C HIS A 171 -0.40 -14.33 6.78
N ARG A 172 -0.80 -13.93 8.00
CA ARG A 172 -2.00 -14.46 8.67
C ARG A 172 -3.26 -14.14 7.88
N LEU A 173 -3.37 -12.93 7.35
CA LEU A 173 -4.51 -12.49 6.54
C LEU A 173 -4.63 -13.30 5.24
N GLU A 174 -3.52 -13.62 4.58
CA GLU A 174 -3.49 -14.46 3.37
C GLU A 174 -4.01 -15.89 3.66
N ALA A 175 -3.59 -16.48 4.78
CA ALA A 175 -4.06 -17.79 5.22
C ALA A 175 -5.57 -17.81 5.47
N ILE A 176 -6.12 -16.76 6.10
CA ILE A 176 -7.58 -16.64 6.35
C ILE A 176 -8.33 -16.36 5.05
N THR A 177 -7.80 -15.51 4.16
CA THR A 177 -8.38 -15.20 2.85
C THR A 177 -8.55 -16.46 2.00
N THR A 178 -7.58 -17.37 2.06
CA THR A 178 -7.65 -18.67 1.37
C THR A 178 -8.83 -19.52 1.90
N GLN A 179 -8.99 -19.60 3.22
CA GLN A 179 -10.12 -20.31 3.84
C GLN A 179 -11.47 -19.64 3.52
N TYR A 180 -11.49 -18.31 3.51
CA TYR A 180 -12.67 -17.53 3.18
C TYR A 180 -13.14 -17.80 1.74
N ARG A 181 -12.22 -17.79 0.76
CA ARG A 181 -12.52 -18.15 -0.63
C ARG A 181 -13.09 -19.58 -0.75
N ALA A 182 -12.47 -20.55 -0.08
CA ALA A 182 -12.98 -21.92 -0.07
C ALA A 182 -14.40 -22.02 0.52
N SER A 183 -14.73 -21.19 1.53
CA SER A 183 -16.09 -21.13 2.09
C SER A 183 -17.12 -20.54 1.11
N ILE A 184 -16.73 -19.55 0.30
CA ILE A 184 -17.57 -18.99 -0.77
C ILE A 184 -17.86 -20.07 -1.82
N ASP A 185 -16.82 -20.76 -2.29
CA ASP A 185 -16.98 -21.83 -3.29
C ASP A 185 -17.87 -22.95 -2.77
N ARG A 186 -17.70 -23.33 -1.49
CA ARG A 186 -18.56 -24.34 -0.86
C ARG A 186 -20.02 -23.89 -0.75
N LEU A 187 -20.26 -22.64 -0.36
CA LEU A 187 -21.63 -22.11 -0.27
C LEU A 187 -22.30 -22.07 -1.64
N LYS A 188 -21.56 -21.71 -2.69
CA LYS A 188 -22.03 -21.72 -4.07
C LYS A 188 -22.43 -23.14 -4.48
N GLN A 189 -21.56 -24.12 -4.29
CA GLN A 189 -21.86 -25.54 -4.58
C GLN A 189 -23.13 -26.02 -3.85
N LEU A 190 -23.23 -25.79 -2.54
CA LEU A 190 -24.42 -26.16 -1.76
C LEU A 190 -25.71 -25.50 -2.26
N THR A 191 -25.59 -24.29 -2.81
CA THR A 191 -26.71 -23.56 -3.40
C THR A 191 -27.13 -24.18 -4.73
N ASP A 192 -26.16 -24.48 -5.59
CA ASP A 192 -26.38 -25.12 -6.89
C ASP A 192 -26.97 -26.53 -6.75
N ASP A 193 -26.47 -27.31 -5.79
CA ASP A 193 -26.94 -28.65 -5.45
C ASP A 193 -28.29 -28.66 -4.70
N ARG A 194 -28.83 -27.48 -4.37
CA ARG A 194 -30.04 -27.30 -3.54
C ARG A 194 -29.97 -28.06 -2.21
N ALA A 195 -28.79 -28.08 -1.60
CA ALA A 195 -28.52 -28.77 -0.35
C ALA A 195 -29.40 -28.27 0.81
N ASP A 196 -29.41 -29.04 1.89
CA ASP A 196 -30.21 -28.73 3.08
C ASP A 196 -29.90 -27.29 3.57
N PRO A 197 -30.93 -26.49 3.92
CA PRO A 197 -30.71 -25.14 4.45
C PRO A 197 -29.80 -25.11 5.68
N GLY A 198 -29.80 -26.15 6.52
CA GLY A 198 -28.93 -26.26 7.69
C GLY A 198 -27.44 -26.39 7.32
N GLU A 199 -27.11 -27.12 6.26
CA GLU A 199 -25.73 -27.20 5.76
C GLU A 199 -25.23 -25.84 5.26
N ARG A 200 -26.07 -25.11 4.53
CA ARG A 200 -25.75 -23.75 4.07
C ARG A 200 -25.61 -22.77 5.24
N ALA A 201 -26.47 -22.88 6.26
CA ALA A 201 -26.37 -22.09 7.49
C ALA A 201 -25.03 -22.33 8.21
N ALA A 202 -24.59 -23.60 8.31
CA ALA A 202 -23.31 -23.94 8.92
C ALA A 202 -22.12 -23.30 8.19
N VAL A 203 -22.13 -23.30 6.85
CA VAL A 203 -21.08 -22.65 6.05
C VAL A 203 -21.07 -21.13 6.24
N LEU A 204 -22.24 -20.48 6.26
CA LEU A 204 -22.36 -19.04 6.53
C LEU A 204 -21.83 -18.66 7.92
N ARG A 205 -22.15 -19.44 8.96
CA ARG A 205 -21.59 -19.21 10.31
C ARG A 205 -20.07 -19.32 10.32
N ARG A 206 -19.51 -20.31 9.63
CA ARG A 206 -18.05 -20.42 9.48
C ARG A 206 -17.47 -19.23 8.73
N ARG A 207 -18.14 -18.76 7.68
CA ARG A 207 -17.73 -17.59 6.90
C ARG A 207 -17.71 -16.32 7.75
N ALA A 208 -18.74 -16.10 8.57
CA ALA A 208 -18.80 -14.99 9.53
C ALA A 208 -17.62 -15.00 10.51
N VAL A 209 -17.25 -16.16 11.07
CA VAL A 209 -16.07 -16.29 11.95
C VAL A 209 -14.78 -15.90 11.24
N LEU A 210 -14.60 -16.29 9.97
CA LEU A 210 -13.42 -15.90 9.19
C LEU A 210 -13.41 -14.38 8.94
N GLN A 211 -14.56 -13.77 8.68
CA GLN A 211 -14.68 -12.32 8.48
C GLN A 211 -14.37 -11.53 9.77
N ASP A 212 -14.79 -12.01 10.95
CA ASP A 212 -14.36 -11.41 12.23
C ASP A 212 -12.84 -11.43 12.37
N GLN A 213 -12.22 -12.58 12.10
CA GLN A 213 -10.76 -12.70 12.18
C GLN A 213 -10.04 -11.80 11.18
N MET A 214 -10.59 -11.63 9.96
CA MET A 214 -10.07 -10.65 9.00
C MET A 214 -10.23 -9.22 9.54
N SER A 215 -11.39 -8.88 10.10
CA SER A 215 -11.64 -7.57 10.73
C SER A 215 -10.63 -7.26 11.83
N ASP A 216 -10.38 -8.21 12.74
CA ASP A 216 -9.41 -8.03 13.83
C ASP A 216 -7.98 -7.79 13.29
N LEU A 217 -7.57 -8.55 12.26
CA LEU A 217 -6.26 -8.33 11.63
C LEU A 217 -6.16 -6.97 10.93
N TYR A 218 -7.24 -6.49 10.29
CA TYR A 218 -7.26 -5.16 9.71
C TYR A 218 -7.20 -4.07 10.78
N ASP A 219 -7.82 -4.28 11.94
CA ASP A 219 -7.70 -3.37 13.09
C ASP A 219 -6.25 -3.32 13.61
N ASP A 220 -5.59 -4.47 13.78
CA ASP A 220 -4.16 -4.56 14.16
C ASP A 220 -3.25 -3.86 13.11
N LEU A 221 -3.57 -4.02 11.82
CA LEU A 221 -2.84 -3.37 10.73
C LEU A 221 -2.93 -1.84 10.79
N THR A 222 -3.97 -1.24 11.41
CA THR A 222 -4.04 0.22 11.58
C THR A 222 -2.87 0.77 12.41
N GLY A 223 -2.40 0.00 13.40
CA GLY A 223 -1.27 0.38 14.24
C GLY A 223 0.09 0.03 13.62
N ALA A 224 0.16 -1.04 12.84
CA ALA A 224 1.38 -1.43 12.14
C ALA A 224 1.65 -0.54 10.90
N GLU A 225 0.60 -0.08 10.23
CA GLU A 225 0.65 0.70 8.99
C GLU A 225 -0.23 1.96 9.10
N PRO A 226 0.10 2.93 9.98
CA PRO A 226 -0.67 4.15 10.18
C PRO A 226 -0.95 4.93 8.90
N GLU A 227 -0.06 4.86 7.91
CA GLU A 227 -0.21 5.44 6.57
C GLU A 227 -1.43 4.91 5.78
N LEU A 228 -1.87 3.68 6.08
CA LEU A 228 -3.06 3.04 5.50
C LEU A 228 -4.20 2.88 6.51
N ALA A 229 -4.14 3.58 7.65
CA ALA A 229 -5.09 3.34 8.73
C ALA A 229 -6.55 3.61 8.33
N ASP A 230 -6.81 4.56 7.45
CA ASP A 230 -8.18 4.86 6.99
C ASP A 230 -8.71 3.71 6.11
N GLU A 231 -7.89 3.19 5.20
CA GLU A 231 -8.22 2.08 4.32
C GLU A 231 -8.40 0.76 5.09
N HIS A 232 -7.55 0.53 6.09
CA HIS A 232 -7.64 -0.59 7.01
C HIS A 232 -8.90 -0.50 7.88
N ARG A 233 -9.23 0.68 8.44
CA ARG A 233 -10.47 0.91 9.19
C ARG A 233 -11.71 0.68 8.34
N ALA A 234 -11.76 1.24 7.13
CA ALA A 234 -12.88 1.03 6.21
C ALA A 234 -13.05 -0.46 5.82
N THR A 235 -11.95 -1.18 5.65
CA THR A 235 -11.98 -2.61 5.35
C THR A 235 -12.42 -3.45 6.56
N CYS A 236 -11.94 -3.11 7.76
CA CYS A 236 -12.37 -3.69 9.03
C CYS A 236 -13.90 -3.53 9.22
N GLU A 237 -14.43 -2.32 9.05
CA GLU A 237 -15.87 -2.04 9.14
C GLU A 237 -16.69 -2.87 8.13
N ARG A 238 -16.21 -2.99 6.88
CA ARG A 238 -16.86 -3.83 5.87
C ARG A 238 -16.95 -5.28 6.30
N TYR A 239 -15.85 -5.87 6.79
CA TYR A 239 -15.85 -7.26 7.25
C TYR A 239 -16.77 -7.49 8.46
N ARG A 240 -16.87 -6.53 9.40
CA ARG A 240 -17.83 -6.60 10.52
C ARG A 240 -19.28 -6.60 10.04
N ALA A 241 -19.60 -5.75 9.06
CA ALA A 241 -20.93 -5.68 8.46
C ALA A 241 -21.27 -7.00 7.74
N ASP A 242 -20.35 -7.52 6.93
CA ASP A 242 -20.54 -8.77 6.20
C ASP A 242 -20.71 -9.97 7.16
N ALA A 243 -19.92 -10.04 8.23
CA ALA A 243 -20.05 -11.08 9.26
C ALA A 243 -21.42 -11.05 9.95
N THR A 244 -21.97 -9.85 10.18
CA THR A 244 -23.31 -9.70 10.78
C THR A 244 -24.38 -10.23 9.82
N ALA A 245 -24.33 -9.82 8.56
CA ALA A 245 -25.27 -10.27 7.53
C ALA A 245 -25.24 -11.80 7.33
N ASP A 246 -24.06 -12.41 7.39
CA ASP A 246 -23.91 -13.87 7.27
C ASP A 246 -24.55 -14.63 8.42
N ARG A 247 -24.42 -14.13 9.66
CA ARG A 247 -25.08 -14.74 10.83
C ARG A 247 -26.58 -14.64 10.73
N GLU A 248 -27.10 -13.45 10.40
CA GLU A 248 -28.54 -13.23 10.21
C GLU A 248 -29.11 -14.16 9.14
N TYR A 249 -28.42 -14.30 8.01
CA TYR A 249 -28.86 -15.18 6.94
C TYR A 249 -28.77 -16.67 7.31
N ALA A 250 -27.73 -17.06 8.06
CA ALA A 250 -27.62 -18.42 8.59
C ALA A 250 -28.79 -18.77 9.52
N ASP A 251 -29.21 -17.84 10.38
CA ASP A 251 -30.31 -18.07 11.31
C ASP A 251 -31.66 -18.22 10.60
N LEU A 252 -31.89 -17.45 9.52
CA LEU A 252 -33.05 -17.62 8.65
C LEU A 252 -33.08 -19.01 7.97
N LEU A 253 -31.93 -19.48 7.48
CA LEU A 253 -31.82 -20.81 6.86
C LEU A 253 -32.01 -21.92 7.89
N GLN A 254 -31.52 -21.75 9.11
CA GLN A 254 -31.71 -22.70 10.20
C GLN A 254 -33.19 -22.81 10.59
N ALA A 255 -33.89 -21.69 10.72
CA ALA A 255 -35.33 -21.67 11.00
C ALA A 255 -36.15 -22.36 9.89
N LYS A 256 -35.72 -22.19 8.63
CA LYS A 256 -36.34 -22.88 7.49
C LYS A 256 -36.10 -24.40 7.53
N SER A 257 -34.89 -24.84 7.89
CA SER A 257 -34.59 -26.28 8.05
C SER A 257 -35.43 -26.89 9.17
N ALA A 258 -35.54 -26.23 10.33
CA ALA A 258 -36.36 -26.70 11.45
C ALA A 258 -37.85 -26.83 11.09
N THR A 259 -38.41 -25.83 10.38
CA THR A 259 -39.80 -25.87 9.90
C THR A 259 -40.03 -27.01 8.90
N ARG A 260 -39.05 -27.29 8.02
CA ARG A 260 -39.14 -28.40 7.07
C ARG A 260 -39.19 -29.75 7.80
N ILE A 261 -38.33 -29.93 8.81
CA ILE A 261 -38.30 -31.16 9.63
C ILE A 261 -39.64 -31.34 10.37
N ALA A 262 -40.20 -30.27 10.94
CA ALA A 262 -41.48 -30.33 11.65
C ALA A 262 -42.67 -30.69 10.75
N ASN A 263 -42.62 -30.34 9.47
CA ASN A 263 -43.70 -30.57 8.50
C ASN A 263 -43.61 -31.90 7.74
N ASP A 264 -42.57 -32.72 7.97
CA ASP A 264 -42.41 -34.05 7.36
C ASP A 264 -42.53 -35.17 8.42
N PRO A 265 -43.75 -35.54 8.83
CA PRO A 265 -43.99 -36.51 9.91
C PRO A 265 -43.59 -37.95 9.54
N THR A 266 -43.14 -38.23 8.31
CA THR A 266 -42.79 -39.59 7.86
C THR A 266 -41.37 -40.03 8.20
N ALA A 267 -40.53 -39.16 8.77
CA ALA A 267 -39.17 -39.49 9.17
C ALA A 267 -39.04 -40.07 10.61
N GLY A 268 -40.15 -40.24 11.33
CA GLY A 268 -40.16 -40.61 12.76
C GLY A 268 -40.43 -42.07 13.10
N ASP A 269 -40.81 -42.93 12.15
CA ASP A 269 -41.13 -44.35 12.39
C ASP A 269 -40.25 -45.26 11.52
N TRP A 270 -39.00 -45.51 11.96
CA TRP A 270 -38.19 -46.68 11.59
C TRP A 270 -37.29 -47.10 12.76
#